data_AF-A0A451GBX0-F1
#
_entry.id   AF-A0A451GBX0-F1
#
_cell.length_a   1.000
_cell.length_b   1.000
_cell.length_c   1.000
_cell.angle_alpha   90.00
_cell.angle_beta   90.00
_cell.angle_gamma   90.00
#
_symmetry.space_group_name_H-M   'P 1'
#
loop_
_entity.id
_entity.type
_entity.pdbx_description
1 polymer ?
#
loop_
_entity_poly.entity_id
_entity_poly.type
_entity_poly.pdbx_seq_one_letter_code
_entity_poly.pdbx_strand_id
1 'polypeptide(L)'
;MNSMPNMGRLMTMTSYNSSSPIVLLDTTVLCGAIRGEGINRQILTMAAQTIDYRVVISRVCLMEFLRNATHDGIGGAIYPIEIVEGFLNHFVYPILENSPAVNSRVGRHHWEIVRRNEMKIGKALAEISELSTEKAVLLAEENGLQKPLRQYDEQDVHVWVTAIQENCSYIVTNNTRRFPETIGKIKRIKPGEFYNMVID
;
A
#
# COMPACT_ATOMS: atom_id res chain seq x y z
N MET A 1 -34.13 33.50 -29.30
CA MET A 1 -33.21 33.70 -28.16
C MET A 1 -32.47 32.40 -27.96
N ASN A 2 -31.17 32.40 -28.25
CA ASN A 2 -30.33 31.23 -28.40
C ASN A 2 -30.02 30.58 -27.04
N SER A 3 -30.37 29.32 -26.89
CA SER A 3 -29.89 28.42 -25.85
C SER A 3 -28.41 28.09 -26.08
N MET A 4 -27.56 28.40 -25.09
CA MET A 4 -26.15 28.01 -25.09
C MET A 4 -26.02 26.49 -24.93
N PRO A 5 -25.11 25.82 -25.66
CA PRO A 5 -24.83 24.41 -25.46
C PRO A 5 -23.94 24.19 -24.22
N ASN A 6 -24.35 23.19 -23.45
CA ASN A 6 -23.69 22.65 -22.27
C ASN A 6 -22.30 22.11 -22.66
N MET A 7 -21.24 22.77 -22.20
CA MET A 7 -19.86 22.37 -22.46
C MET A 7 -19.50 21.23 -21.51
N GLY A 8 -19.95 20.02 -21.87
CA GLY A 8 -19.52 18.77 -21.25
C GLY A 8 -18.02 18.62 -21.44
N ARG A 9 -17.27 18.86 -20.37
CA ARG A 9 -15.84 18.51 -20.29
C ARG A 9 -15.79 16.98 -20.37
N LEU A 10 -15.41 16.46 -21.55
CA LEU A 10 -15.04 15.07 -21.72
C LEU A 10 -13.92 14.77 -20.71
N MET A 11 -14.26 14.11 -19.61
CA MET A 11 -13.28 13.33 -18.86
C MET A 11 -12.87 12.20 -19.79
N THR A 12 -11.71 12.31 -20.40
CA THR A 12 -11.02 11.16 -20.98
C THR A 12 -10.79 10.16 -19.85
N MET A 13 -11.72 9.22 -19.68
CA MET A 13 -11.46 8.01 -18.92
C MET A 13 -10.37 7.27 -19.67
N THR A 14 -9.15 7.36 -19.16
CA THR A 14 -8.07 6.47 -19.54
C THR A 14 -8.55 5.05 -19.29
N SER A 15 -8.85 4.35 -20.37
CA SER A 15 -9.21 2.93 -20.36
C SER A 15 -8.01 2.14 -19.83
N TYR A 16 -8.04 1.81 -18.54
CA TYR A 16 -7.04 0.95 -17.91
C TYR A 16 -7.02 -0.40 -18.63
N ASN A 17 -5.83 -0.83 -19.07
CA ASN A 17 -5.62 -2.21 -19.49
C ASN A 17 -5.90 -3.11 -18.28
N SER A 18 -6.88 -4.00 -18.38
CA SER A 18 -7.27 -4.93 -17.31
C SER A 18 -6.19 -5.97 -16.96
N SER A 19 -5.01 -5.88 -17.57
CA SER A 19 -3.85 -6.75 -17.38
C SER A 19 -2.70 -6.10 -16.60
N SER A 20 -2.72 -4.78 -16.36
CA SER A 20 -1.65 -4.10 -15.64
C SER A 20 -1.64 -4.52 -14.16
N PRO A 21 -0.49 -4.92 -13.59
CA PRO A 21 -0.42 -5.35 -12.20
C PRO A 21 -0.85 -4.23 -11.24
N ILE A 22 -1.49 -4.62 -10.14
CA ILE A 22 -1.85 -3.72 -9.05
C ILE A 22 -0.76 -3.83 -7.97
N VAL A 23 -0.22 -2.71 -7.54
CA VAL A 23 0.99 -2.65 -6.72
C VAL A 23 0.71 -1.84 -5.47
N LEU A 24 0.82 -2.45 -4.29
CA LEU A 24 0.74 -1.73 -3.04
C LEU A 24 2.11 -1.16 -2.66
N LEU A 25 2.18 0.15 -2.43
CA LEU A 25 3.35 0.79 -1.86
C LEU A 25 3.16 0.94 -0.34
N ASP A 26 3.99 0.25 0.41
CA ASP A 26 4.02 0.32 1.88
C ASP A 26 4.69 1.62 2.37
N THR A 27 4.45 1.99 3.63
CA THR A 27 5.04 3.14 4.33
C THR A 27 6.55 3.21 4.17
N THR A 28 7.24 2.07 4.16
CA THR A 28 8.70 2.02 4.02
C THR A 28 9.21 2.59 2.70
N VAL A 29 8.41 2.55 1.63
CA VAL A 29 8.73 3.18 0.33
C VAL A 29 8.65 4.70 0.46
N LEU A 30 7.58 5.23 1.06
CA LEU A 30 7.42 6.67 1.29
C LEU A 30 8.53 7.23 2.18
N CYS A 31 8.82 6.54 3.29
CA CYS A 31 9.93 6.88 4.19
C CYS A 31 11.28 6.83 3.46
N GLY A 32 11.47 5.87 2.56
CA GLY A 32 12.68 5.79 1.74
C GLY A 32 12.78 6.94 0.73
N ALA A 33 11.66 7.39 0.17
CA ALA A 33 11.62 8.41 -0.87
C ALA A 33 11.83 9.83 -0.35
N ILE A 34 11.39 10.16 0.87
CA ILE A 34 11.63 11.51 1.44
C ILE A 34 13.12 11.74 1.77
N ARG A 35 13.87 10.68 2.04
CA ARG A 35 15.30 10.77 2.44
C ARG A 35 16.25 11.23 1.34
N GLY A 36 15.86 11.13 0.07
CA GLY A 36 16.70 11.55 -1.05
C GLY A 36 16.22 11.04 -2.40
N GLU A 37 16.99 11.31 -3.45
CA GLU A 37 16.66 11.01 -4.85
C GLU A 37 16.97 9.57 -5.28
N GLY A 38 16.80 8.61 -4.36
CA GLY A 38 17.05 7.20 -4.62
C GLY A 38 15.91 6.49 -5.34
N ILE A 39 16.04 5.16 -5.46
CA ILE A 39 15.09 4.25 -6.13
C ILE A 39 13.64 4.46 -5.66
N ASN A 40 13.40 4.66 -4.35
CA ASN A 40 12.04 4.88 -3.86
C ASN A 40 11.41 6.15 -4.46
N ARG A 41 12.19 7.22 -4.67
CA ARG A 41 11.70 8.46 -5.30
C ARG A 41 11.41 8.23 -6.78
N GLN A 42 12.26 7.47 -7.47
CA GLN A 42 12.04 7.10 -8.87
C GLN A 42 10.77 6.26 -9.04
N ILE A 43 10.49 5.32 -8.14
CA ILE A 43 9.23 4.56 -8.13
C ILE A 43 8.02 5.49 -8.03
N LEU A 44 8.02 6.47 -7.11
CA LEU A 44 6.91 7.42 -6.98
C LEU A 44 6.75 8.30 -8.22
N THR A 45 7.86 8.78 -8.79
CA THR A 45 7.82 9.56 -10.03
C THR A 45 7.21 8.76 -11.17
N MET A 46 7.61 7.50 -11.33
CA MET A 46 7.02 6.62 -12.35
C MET A 46 5.53 6.37 -12.04
N ALA A 47 5.18 6.01 -10.80
CA ALA A 47 3.80 5.76 -10.41
C ALA A 47 2.83 6.93 -10.71
N ALA A 48 3.33 8.16 -10.74
CA ALA A 48 2.55 9.34 -11.11
C ALA A 48 2.35 9.51 -12.63
N GLN A 49 3.15 8.83 -13.45
CA GLN A 49 3.27 9.03 -14.90
C GLN A 49 2.84 7.81 -15.75
N THR A 50 3.03 6.58 -15.26
CA THR A 50 2.84 5.37 -16.07
C THR A 50 1.45 4.74 -15.95
N ILE A 51 1.03 4.07 -17.03
CA ILE A 51 -0.18 3.23 -17.13
C ILE A 51 0.13 1.72 -17.01
N ASP A 52 1.39 1.36 -16.82
CA ASP A 52 1.89 -0.02 -16.86
C ASP A 52 1.55 -0.79 -15.58
N TYR A 53 1.28 -0.08 -14.48
CA TYR A 53 0.80 -0.65 -13.23
C TYR A 53 -0.08 0.35 -12.49
N ARG A 54 -1.02 -0.17 -11.70
CA ARG A 54 -1.86 0.64 -10.82
C ARG A 54 -1.27 0.65 -9.42
N VAL A 55 -1.02 1.82 -8.86
CA VAL A 55 -0.55 1.94 -7.47
C VAL A 55 -1.72 1.98 -6.48
N VAL A 56 -1.55 1.30 -5.36
CA VAL A 56 -2.40 1.36 -4.18
C VAL A 56 -1.57 1.90 -3.02
N ILE A 57 -2.07 2.96 -2.37
CA ILE A 57 -1.53 3.46 -1.09
C ILE A 57 -2.68 3.49 -0.10
N SER A 58 -2.49 2.86 1.06
CA SER A 58 -3.51 2.89 2.12
C SER A 58 -3.43 4.20 2.92
N ARG A 59 -4.57 4.67 3.45
CA ARG A 59 -4.59 5.80 4.40
C ARG A 59 -3.76 5.51 5.64
N VAL A 60 -3.70 4.25 6.07
CA VAL A 60 -2.83 3.85 7.19
C VAL A 60 -1.38 4.09 6.82
N CYS A 61 -0.93 3.67 5.64
CA CYS A 61 0.45 3.94 5.21
C CYS A 61 0.77 5.44 5.17
N LEU A 62 -0.17 6.29 4.73
CA LEU A 62 -0.01 7.75 4.75
C LEU A 62 0.08 8.33 6.17
N MET A 63 -0.78 7.87 7.09
CA MET A 63 -0.75 8.30 8.49
C MET A 63 0.55 7.87 9.18
N GLU A 64 1.01 6.65 8.88
CA GLU A 64 2.27 6.13 9.40
C GLU A 64 3.46 6.92 8.87
N PHE A 65 3.46 7.22 7.58
CA PHE A 65 4.47 8.07 6.97
C PHE A 65 4.51 9.44 7.64
N LEU A 66 3.36 10.10 7.79
CA LEU A 66 3.27 11.39 8.46
C LEU A 66 3.84 11.33 9.88
N ARG A 67 3.35 10.38 10.70
CA ARG A 67 3.81 10.17 12.08
C ARG A 67 5.32 9.90 12.14
N ASN A 68 5.83 9.06 11.25
CA ASN A 68 7.25 8.74 11.20
C ASN A 68 8.08 9.96 10.79
N ALA A 69 7.61 10.75 9.82
CA ALA A 69 8.34 11.90 9.32
C ALA A 69 8.38 13.05 10.34
N THR A 70 7.28 13.32 11.05
CA THR A 70 7.14 14.52 11.91
C THR A 70 7.39 14.26 13.39
N HIS A 71 7.34 13.01 13.85
CA HIS A 71 7.44 12.67 15.27
C HIS A 71 8.51 11.62 15.58
N ASP A 72 8.38 10.41 15.01
CA ASP A 72 9.28 9.30 15.40
C ASP A 72 10.68 9.42 14.76
N GLY A 73 10.76 10.12 13.64
CA GLY A 73 11.94 10.23 12.80
C GLY A 73 12.09 9.09 11.78
N ILE A 74 12.68 9.43 10.64
CA ILE A 74 13.01 8.50 9.55
C ILE A 74 14.52 8.52 9.37
N GLY A 75 15.18 7.39 9.64
CA GLY A 75 16.65 7.29 9.53
C GLY A 75 17.40 8.28 10.44
N GLY A 76 16.82 8.63 11.58
CA GLY A 76 17.38 9.59 12.54
C GLY A 76 17.03 11.07 12.28
N ALA A 77 16.26 11.37 11.24
CA ALA A 77 15.83 12.73 10.92
C ALA A 77 14.32 12.92 11.17
N ILE A 78 13.97 14.03 11.82
CA ILE A 78 12.59 14.53 11.91
C ILE A 78 12.47 15.67 10.90
N TYR A 79 11.42 15.63 10.08
CA TYR A 79 11.18 16.59 9.01
C TYR A 79 10.16 17.64 9.45
N PRO A 80 10.39 18.93 9.17
CA PRO A 80 9.38 19.96 9.31
C PRO A 80 8.14 19.62 8.47
N ILE A 81 6.96 20.02 8.94
CA ILE A 81 5.69 19.69 8.28
C ILE A 81 5.65 20.23 6.85
N GLU A 82 6.27 21.38 6.59
CA GLU A 82 6.33 22.02 5.27
C GLU A 82 7.12 21.17 4.27
N ILE A 83 8.17 20.49 4.73
CA ILE A 83 8.95 19.55 3.90
C ILE A 83 8.14 18.30 3.60
N VAL A 84 7.38 17.80 4.59
CA VAL A 84 6.51 16.64 4.42
C VAL A 84 5.36 16.96 3.45
N GLU A 85 4.70 18.10 3.60
CA GLU A 85 3.65 18.57 2.69
C GLU A 85 4.19 18.80 1.28
N GLY A 86 5.37 19.44 1.17
CA GLY A 86 6.08 19.59 -0.10
C GLY A 86 6.33 18.24 -0.77
N PHE A 87 6.81 17.25 -0.02
CA PHE A 87 7.01 15.90 -0.53
C PHE A 87 5.69 15.24 -0.98
N LEU A 88 4.63 15.32 -0.18
CA LEU A 88 3.33 14.74 -0.52
C LEU A 88 2.75 15.37 -1.80
N ASN A 89 2.80 16.69 -1.92
CA ASN A 89 2.31 17.44 -3.07
C ASN A 89 3.04 17.06 -4.36
N HIS A 90 4.35 16.83 -4.31
CA HIS A 90 5.14 16.57 -5.51
C HIS A 90 5.17 15.10 -5.91
N PHE A 91 5.12 14.17 -4.95
CA PHE A 91 5.38 12.75 -5.24
C PHE A 91 4.22 11.81 -4.91
N VAL A 92 3.28 12.19 -4.04
CA VAL A 92 2.21 11.29 -3.58
C VAL A 92 0.86 11.68 -4.15
N TYR A 93 0.45 12.95 -4.04
CA TYR A 93 -0.84 13.40 -4.56
C TYR A 93 -1.03 13.21 -6.07
N PRO A 94 -0.01 13.37 -6.94
CA PRO A 94 -0.15 13.04 -8.35
C PRO A 94 -0.53 11.57 -8.60
N ILE A 95 -0.09 10.65 -7.74
CA ILE A 95 -0.51 9.24 -7.78
C ILE A 95 -1.98 9.12 -7.34
N LEU A 96 -2.35 9.82 -6.27
CA LEU A 96 -3.68 9.74 -5.67
C LEU A 96 -4.79 10.38 -6.53
N GLU A 97 -4.45 11.30 -7.44
CA GLU A 97 -5.39 11.84 -8.42
C GLU A 97 -5.94 10.74 -9.34
N ASN A 98 -5.11 9.76 -9.68
CA ASN A 98 -5.47 8.64 -10.55
C ASN A 98 -5.83 7.36 -9.78
N SER A 99 -5.36 7.23 -8.54
CA SER A 99 -5.64 6.09 -7.67
C SER A 99 -5.81 6.55 -6.22
N PRO A 100 -7.04 6.99 -5.83
CA PRO A 100 -7.29 7.54 -4.52
C PRO A 100 -6.86 6.60 -3.39
N ALA A 101 -6.36 7.17 -2.29
CA ALA A 101 -5.93 6.36 -1.15
C ALA A 101 -7.10 5.51 -0.61
N VAL A 102 -6.81 4.24 -0.35
CA VAL A 102 -7.81 3.26 0.10
C VAL A 102 -7.81 3.16 1.63
N ASN A 103 -8.95 2.84 2.21
CA ASN A 103 -9.01 2.53 3.63
C ASN A 103 -8.53 1.10 3.83
N SER A 104 -7.50 0.92 4.65
CA SER A 104 -7.33 -0.39 5.30
C SER A 104 -8.53 -0.59 6.23
N ARG A 105 -9.17 -1.75 6.17
CA ARG A 105 -10.23 -2.10 7.13
C ARG A 105 -9.73 -2.31 8.56
N VAL A 106 -8.41 -2.26 8.75
CA VAL A 106 -7.73 -2.38 10.04
C VAL A 106 -6.91 -1.13 10.31
N GLY A 107 -7.14 -0.49 11.45
CA GLY A 107 -6.21 0.47 12.04
C GLY A 107 -5.26 -0.20 13.04
N ARG A 108 -4.07 0.39 13.25
CA ARG A 108 -3.04 -0.09 14.21
C ARG A 108 -3.52 -0.27 15.66
N HIS A 109 -4.60 0.42 16.03
CA HIS A 109 -5.13 0.46 17.40
C HIS A 109 -6.40 -0.35 17.61
N HIS A 110 -6.77 -1.24 16.67
CA HIS A 110 -7.89 -2.14 16.94
C HIS A 110 -7.49 -3.08 18.08
N TRP A 111 -8.10 -2.89 19.27
CA TRP A 111 -8.04 -3.76 20.44
C TRP A 111 -8.23 -5.26 20.09
N GLU A 112 -8.88 -5.51 18.96
CA GLU A 112 -9.03 -6.83 18.38
C GLU A 112 -7.72 -7.46 17.91
N ILE A 113 -6.72 -6.71 17.40
CA ILE A 113 -5.40 -7.24 17.01
C ILE A 113 -4.69 -7.83 18.23
N VAL A 114 -4.72 -7.13 19.37
CA VAL A 114 -4.09 -7.57 20.64
C VAL A 114 -4.74 -8.84 21.20
N ARG A 115 -6.08 -8.99 21.09
CA ARG A 115 -6.79 -10.23 21.47
C ARG A 115 -6.50 -11.40 20.52
N ARG A 116 -5.99 -11.12 19.31
CA ARG A 116 -5.78 -12.10 18.21
C ARG A 116 -4.35 -12.65 18.12
N ASN A 117 -3.43 -12.29 19.02
CA ASN A 117 -2.02 -12.70 18.95
C ASN A 117 -1.76 -14.22 18.94
N GLU A 118 -2.71 -15.01 19.46
CA GLU A 118 -2.63 -16.48 19.42
C GLU A 118 -3.45 -17.12 18.28
N MET A 119 -4.28 -16.34 17.58
CA MET A 119 -5.10 -16.84 16.49
C MET A 119 -4.24 -17.14 15.26
N LYS A 120 -4.62 -18.20 14.54
CA LYS A 120 -4.13 -18.42 13.19
C LYS A 120 -4.51 -17.22 12.33
N ILE A 121 -3.54 -16.70 11.59
CA ILE A 121 -3.68 -15.51 10.74
C ILE A 121 -4.85 -15.62 9.75
N GLY A 122 -5.25 -16.80 9.27
CA GLY A 122 -6.47 -16.95 8.44
C GLY A 122 -7.78 -16.57 9.13
N LYS A 123 -7.92 -16.89 10.43
CA LYS A 123 -9.08 -16.44 11.21
C LYS A 123 -9.02 -14.96 11.51
N ALA A 124 -7.82 -14.44 11.80
CA ALA A 124 -7.62 -13.01 11.98
C ALA A 124 -7.95 -12.26 10.67
N LEU A 125 -7.48 -12.74 9.52
CA LEU A 125 -7.76 -12.17 8.20
C LEU A 125 -9.27 -12.16 7.91
N ALA A 126 -10.03 -13.20 8.25
CA ALA A 126 -11.47 -13.24 8.00
C ALA A 126 -12.21 -12.11 8.71
N GLU A 127 -11.96 -11.99 10.01
CA GLU A 127 -12.60 -10.98 10.85
C GLU A 127 -12.19 -9.56 10.43
N ILE A 128 -10.99 -9.41 9.89
CA ILE A 128 -10.38 -8.12 9.60
C ILE A 128 -10.65 -7.63 8.17
N SER A 129 -10.85 -8.56 7.21
CA SER A 129 -11.00 -8.24 5.79
C SER A 129 -12.45 -8.32 5.29
N GLU A 130 -13.41 -8.70 6.14
CA GLU A 130 -14.79 -9.11 5.81
C GLU A 130 -14.88 -10.26 4.78
N LEU A 131 -13.76 -10.94 4.53
CA LEU A 131 -13.80 -12.22 3.83
C LEU A 131 -14.56 -13.22 4.72
N SER A 132 -15.33 -14.12 4.12
CA SER A 132 -15.91 -15.21 4.89
C SER A 132 -14.79 -15.98 5.59
N THR A 133 -15.07 -16.48 6.80
CA THR A 133 -14.12 -17.30 7.58
C THR A 133 -13.54 -18.42 6.74
N GLU A 134 -14.35 -19.08 5.93
CA GLU A 134 -13.88 -20.12 5.00
C GLU A 134 -12.92 -19.57 3.95
N LYS A 135 -13.23 -18.42 3.31
CA LYS A 135 -12.38 -17.84 2.28
C LYS A 135 -11.06 -17.34 2.84
N ALA A 136 -11.05 -16.77 4.04
CA ALA A 136 -9.82 -16.28 4.67
C ALA A 136 -8.97 -17.40 5.29
N VAL A 137 -9.59 -18.47 5.80
CA VAL A 137 -8.88 -19.69 6.21
C VAL A 137 -8.29 -20.40 5.00
N LEU A 138 -9.06 -20.57 3.92
CA LEU A 138 -8.56 -21.09 2.65
C LEU A 138 -7.41 -20.25 2.10
N LEU A 139 -7.55 -18.92 2.08
CA LEU A 139 -6.44 -18.04 1.71
C LEU A 139 -5.25 -18.29 2.62
N ALA A 140 -5.39 -18.29 3.93
CA ALA A 140 -4.26 -18.54 4.80
C ALA A 140 -3.63 -19.94 4.63
N GLU A 141 -4.41 -20.95 4.28
CA GLU A 141 -3.94 -22.30 3.96
C GLU A 141 -3.21 -22.36 2.62
N GLU A 142 -3.84 -21.88 1.55
CA GLU A 142 -3.25 -21.76 0.20
C GLU A 142 -2.01 -20.88 0.17
N ASN A 143 -1.92 -19.90 1.08
CA ASN A 143 -0.88 -18.88 1.10
C ASN A 143 0.22 -19.19 2.15
N GLY A 144 0.20 -20.37 2.79
CA GLY A 144 1.22 -20.78 3.77
C GLY A 144 1.22 -19.96 5.07
N LEU A 145 0.16 -19.20 5.32
CA LEU A 145 -0.04 -18.35 6.49
C LEU A 145 -0.63 -19.19 7.65
N GLN A 146 0.09 -20.22 8.09
CA GLN A 146 -0.38 -21.15 9.12
C GLN A 146 0.10 -20.82 10.53
N LYS A 147 1.02 -19.87 10.63
CA LYS A 147 1.58 -19.46 11.92
C LYS A 147 0.62 -18.50 12.64
N PRO A 148 0.68 -18.42 13.98
CA PRO A 148 -0.08 -17.42 14.74
C PRO A 148 0.35 -16.00 14.37
N LEU A 149 -0.56 -15.03 14.48
CA LEU A 149 -0.32 -13.62 14.13
C LEU A 149 0.96 -13.04 14.77
N ARG A 150 1.25 -13.39 16.04
CA ARG A 150 2.46 -12.99 16.77
C ARG A 150 3.80 -13.38 16.13
N GLN A 151 3.80 -14.36 15.22
CA GLN A 151 5.00 -14.75 14.48
C GLN A 151 5.25 -13.85 13.26
N TYR A 152 4.27 -13.02 12.90
CA TYR A 152 4.37 -12.00 11.88
C TYR A 152 4.48 -10.61 12.52
N ASP A 153 4.78 -9.58 11.71
CA ASP A 153 4.74 -8.21 12.22
C ASP A 153 3.27 -7.74 12.34
N GLU A 154 2.77 -7.72 13.57
CA GLU A 154 1.40 -7.31 13.90
C GLU A 154 1.10 -5.88 13.44
N GLN A 155 2.11 -5.03 13.33
CA GLN A 155 1.95 -3.65 12.85
C GLN A 155 1.69 -3.59 11.34
N ASP A 156 2.12 -4.60 10.59
CA ASP A 156 2.03 -4.65 9.12
C ASP A 156 0.79 -5.43 8.61
N VAL A 157 -0.05 -5.92 9.50
CA VAL A 157 -1.29 -6.64 9.13
C VAL A 157 -2.17 -5.83 8.20
N HIS A 158 -2.23 -4.51 8.42
CA HIS A 158 -2.99 -3.58 7.60
C HIS A 158 -2.50 -3.55 6.13
N VAL A 159 -1.20 -3.77 5.90
CA VAL A 159 -0.58 -3.84 4.57
C VAL A 159 -1.11 -5.06 3.81
N TRP A 160 -1.14 -6.22 4.48
CA TRP A 160 -1.63 -7.47 3.86
C TRP A 160 -3.12 -7.40 3.54
N VAL A 161 -3.90 -6.90 4.50
CA VAL A 161 -5.35 -6.79 4.35
C VAL A 161 -5.68 -5.87 3.18
N THR A 162 -5.00 -4.72 3.08
CA THR A 162 -5.16 -3.81 1.95
C THR A 162 -4.77 -4.49 0.63
N ALA A 163 -3.63 -5.19 0.61
CA ALA A 163 -3.16 -5.86 -0.61
C ALA A 163 -4.14 -6.94 -1.11
N ILE A 164 -4.72 -7.72 -0.19
CA ILE A 164 -5.72 -8.74 -0.52
C ILE A 164 -7.01 -8.09 -1.03
N GLN A 165 -7.50 -7.03 -0.37
CA GLN A 165 -8.73 -6.33 -0.73
C GLN A 165 -8.65 -5.72 -2.12
N GLU A 166 -7.51 -5.13 -2.44
CA GLU A 166 -7.27 -4.44 -3.70
C GLU A 166 -6.78 -5.39 -4.81
N ASN A 167 -6.71 -6.70 -4.53
CA ASN A 167 -6.19 -7.74 -5.43
C ASN A 167 -4.81 -7.39 -6.00
N CYS A 168 -3.92 -6.89 -5.14
CA CYS A 168 -2.57 -6.52 -5.52
C CYS A 168 -1.78 -7.73 -6.03
N SER A 169 -1.00 -7.54 -7.08
CA SER A 169 0.01 -8.50 -7.54
C SER A 169 1.28 -8.41 -6.70
N TYR A 170 1.62 -7.20 -6.24
CA TYR A 170 2.86 -6.94 -5.50
C TYR A 170 2.63 -6.08 -4.25
N ILE A 171 3.43 -6.34 -3.22
CA ILE A 171 3.64 -5.44 -2.08
C ILE A 171 5.09 -4.97 -2.15
N VAL A 172 5.31 -3.69 -2.43
CA VAL A 172 6.64 -3.08 -2.46
C VAL A 172 6.97 -2.58 -1.07
N THR A 173 7.95 -3.20 -0.43
CA THR A 173 8.36 -2.85 0.94
C THR A 173 9.83 -3.17 1.18
N ASN A 174 10.49 -2.35 2.01
CA ASN A 174 11.80 -2.67 2.56
C ASN A 174 11.72 -3.53 3.84
N ASN A 175 10.52 -3.72 4.41
CA ASN A 175 10.38 -4.61 5.56
C ASN A 175 10.49 -6.06 5.11
N THR A 176 11.55 -6.74 5.57
CA THR A 176 11.77 -8.17 5.37
C THR A 176 11.61 -8.95 6.66
N ARG A 177 11.44 -8.27 7.81
CA ARG A 177 11.46 -8.91 9.12
C ARG A 177 10.05 -9.39 9.45
N ARG A 178 9.87 -10.70 9.57
CA ARG A 178 8.56 -11.33 9.90
C ARG A 178 7.44 -10.99 8.91
N PHE A 179 7.76 -10.40 7.77
CA PHE A 179 6.87 -10.19 6.62
C PHE A 179 7.06 -11.34 5.63
N PRO A 180 6.02 -12.11 5.29
CA PRO A 180 6.15 -13.26 4.40
C PRO A 180 6.57 -12.84 2.98
N GLU A 181 7.33 -13.67 2.28
CA GLU A 181 7.73 -13.40 0.89
C GLU A 181 6.55 -13.41 -0.09
N THR A 182 5.52 -14.19 0.23
CA THR A 182 4.28 -14.26 -0.54
C THR A 182 3.08 -14.31 0.39
N ILE A 183 1.97 -13.77 -0.10
CA ILE A 183 0.63 -13.97 0.43
C ILE A 183 -0.18 -14.50 -0.76
N GLY A 184 -0.05 -15.82 -0.99
CA GLY A 184 -0.73 -16.51 -2.08
C GLY A 184 -0.13 -16.11 -3.40
N LYS A 185 -0.90 -15.41 -4.23
CA LYS A 185 -0.42 -14.87 -5.50
C LYS A 185 0.24 -13.49 -5.34
N ILE A 186 0.09 -12.84 -4.19
CA ILE A 186 0.67 -11.52 -3.92
C ILE A 186 2.14 -11.71 -3.53
N LYS A 187 3.06 -11.10 -4.28
CA LYS A 187 4.49 -11.20 -4.01
C LYS A 187 4.99 -9.97 -3.24
N ARG A 188 5.71 -10.20 -2.15
CA ARG A 188 6.54 -9.15 -1.53
C ARG A 188 7.77 -8.92 -2.39
N ILE A 189 8.04 -7.68 -2.75
CA ILE A 189 9.18 -7.31 -3.60
C ILE A 189 9.90 -6.10 -3.01
N LYS A 190 11.24 -6.09 -3.08
CA LYS A 190 12.01 -4.92 -2.64
C LYS A 190 11.88 -3.79 -3.66
N PRO A 191 12.00 -2.51 -3.25
CA PRO A 191 11.94 -1.38 -4.18
C PRO A 191 12.91 -1.50 -5.36
N GLY A 192 14.16 -1.89 -5.14
CA GLY A 192 15.13 -2.05 -6.23
C GLY A 192 14.76 -3.14 -7.25
N GLU A 193 14.23 -4.26 -6.76
CA GLU A 193 13.77 -5.36 -7.63
C GLU A 193 12.53 -4.94 -8.42
N PHE A 194 11.60 -4.24 -7.77
CA PHE A 194 10.40 -3.72 -8.42
C PHE A 194 10.73 -2.66 -9.46
N TYR A 195 11.65 -1.75 -9.14
CA TYR A 195 12.12 -0.71 -10.07
C TYR A 195 12.66 -1.34 -11.36
N ASN A 196 13.58 -2.29 -11.24
CA ASN A 196 14.16 -2.99 -12.41
C ASN A 196 13.07 -3.68 -13.25
N MET A 197 12.12 -4.36 -12.60
CA MET A 197 11.00 -5.03 -13.28
C MET A 197 10.10 -4.07 -14.09
N VAL A 198 10.01 -2.79 -13.70
CA VAL A 198 9.17 -1.79 -14.36
C VAL A 198 9.90 -1.09 -15.51
N ILE A 199 11.23 -0.99 -15.45
CA ILE A 199 12.02 -0.30 -16.48
C ILE A 199 12.56 -1.22 -17.58
N ASP A 200 12.58 -2.54 -17.33
CA ASP A 200 12.94 -3.58 -18.30
C ASP A 200 11.79 -3.87 -19.29
#